data_AF-A0A8X8GVW7-F1
#
_entry.id   AF-A0A8X8GVW7-F1
#
_cell.length_a   1.000
_cell.length_b   1.000
_cell.length_c   1.000
_cell.angle_alpha   90.00
_cell.angle_beta   90.00
_cell.angle_gamma   90.00
#
_symmetry.space_group_name_H-M   'P 1'
#
loop_
_entity.id
_entity.type
_entity.pdbx_description
1 polymer ?
#
loop_
_entity_poly.entity_id
_entity_poly.type
_entity_poly.pdbx_seq_one_letter_code
_entity_poly.pdbx_strand_id
1 'polypeptide(L)'
;MKDHFRHSKRITSTKRWQAVRHAVLERDGWACVQCGALRRLEVDHIKPVRARPDLSFNPANCQTLCRVCHTKKTRLEIGHKPLSQDRQAWRDAVSELTGRDDRGIMQKEINDA
;
A
#
# COMPACT_ATOMS: atom_id res chain seq x y z
N MET A 1 -19.42 -3.52 -20.84
CA MET A 1 -18.07 -3.42 -20.24
C MET A 1 -18.16 -2.51 -19.03
N LYS A 2 -17.54 -2.85 -17.90
CA LYS A 2 -17.38 -1.86 -16.81
C LYS A 2 -16.27 -0.91 -17.24
N ASP A 3 -16.55 0.38 -17.32
CA ASP A 3 -15.51 1.36 -17.66
C ASP A 3 -14.50 1.46 -16.52
N HIS A 4 -13.25 1.12 -16.81
CA HIS A 4 -12.14 1.23 -15.88
C HIS A 4 -11.46 2.58 -16.04
N PHE A 5 -12.13 3.66 -15.61
CA PHE A 5 -11.56 5.00 -15.63
C PHE A 5 -10.40 5.13 -14.63
N ARG A 6 -9.19 5.40 -15.14
CA ARG A 6 -8.00 5.67 -14.32
C ARG A 6 -7.94 7.13 -13.88
N HIS A 7 -8.80 7.53 -12.93
CA HIS A 7 -8.93 8.93 -12.48
C HIS A 7 -7.61 9.56 -12.02
N SER A 8 -6.72 8.78 -11.40
CA SER A 8 -5.42 9.27 -10.92
C SER A 8 -4.38 9.49 -12.03
N LYS A 9 -4.54 8.90 -13.23
CA LYS A 9 -3.50 8.91 -14.28
C LYS A 9 -3.07 10.34 -14.66
N ARG A 10 -4.04 11.26 -14.77
CA ARG A 10 -3.80 12.67 -15.11
C ARG A 10 -3.04 13.43 -14.03
N ILE A 11 -3.15 13.00 -12.77
CA ILE A 11 -2.42 13.57 -11.64
C ILE A 11 -1.02 12.96 -11.62
N THR A 12 -0.93 11.63 -11.65
CA THR A 12 0.31 10.89 -11.43
C THR A 12 1.34 11.06 -12.55
N SER A 13 0.93 11.54 -13.73
CA SER A 13 1.83 11.83 -14.84
C SER A 13 2.50 13.22 -14.76
N THR A 14 2.14 14.06 -13.80
CA THR A 14 2.64 15.44 -13.73
C THR A 14 3.96 15.57 -12.98
N LYS A 15 4.76 16.60 -13.30
CA LYS A 15 5.98 16.94 -12.52
C LYS A 15 5.65 17.27 -11.06
N ARG A 16 4.54 17.95 -10.82
CA ARG A 16 4.04 18.25 -9.46
C ARG A 16 3.84 16.96 -8.66
N TRP A 17 3.30 15.92 -9.27
CA TRP A 17 3.16 14.63 -8.61
C TRP A 17 4.51 13.98 -8.30
N GLN A 18 5.52 14.09 -9.18
CA GLN A 18 6.84 13.53 -8.89
C GLN A 18 7.47 14.16 -7.64
N ALA A 19 7.27 15.46 -7.41
CA ALA A 19 7.70 16.12 -6.18
C ALA A 19 6.95 15.60 -4.94
N VAL A 20 5.62 15.49 -5.01
CA VAL A 20 4.81 14.90 -3.91
C VAL A 20 5.23 13.46 -3.63
N ARG A 21 5.42 12.67 -4.69
CA ARG A 21 5.88 11.28 -4.59
C ARG A 21 7.20 11.18 -3.85
N HIS A 22 8.18 12.01 -4.20
CA HIS A 22 9.48 12.00 -3.53
C HIS A 22 9.37 12.35 -2.05
N ALA A 23 8.65 13.43 -1.73
CA ALA A 23 8.44 13.86 -0.34
C ALA A 23 7.76 12.78 0.51
N VAL A 24 6.81 12.04 -0.05
CA VAL A 24 6.13 10.94 0.63
C VAL A 24 7.06 9.75 0.85
N LEU A 25 7.89 9.40 -0.15
CA LEU A 25 8.87 8.31 -0.02
C LEU A 25 9.92 8.63 1.04
N GLU A 26 10.43 9.88 1.07
CA GLU A 26 11.38 10.34 2.09
C GLU A 26 10.77 10.33 3.48
N ARG A 27 9.54 10.87 3.64
CA ARG A 27 8.80 10.84 4.91
C ARG A 27 8.63 9.41 5.45
N ASP A 28 8.31 8.48 4.56
CA ASP A 28 8.05 7.09 4.92
C ASP A 28 9.34 6.23 5.00
N GLY A 29 10.52 6.86 4.97
CA GLY A 29 11.81 6.19 5.11
C GLY A 29 12.12 5.19 3.99
N TRP A 30 11.56 5.41 2.80
CA TRP A 30 11.64 4.48 1.68
C TRP A 30 11.20 3.05 2.05
N ALA A 31 10.16 2.96 2.88
CA ALA A 31 9.58 1.72 3.35
C ALA A 31 8.06 1.70 3.21
N CYS A 32 7.48 0.51 3.01
CA CYS A 32 6.04 0.33 3.05
C CYS A 32 5.52 0.61 4.46
N VAL A 33 4.60 1.56 4.62
CA VAL A 33 4.05 1.93 5.94
C VAL A 33 3.18 0.83 6.57
N GLN A 34 2.80 -0.19 5.80
CA GLN A 34 1.97 -1.31 6.28
C GLN A 34 2.77 -2.54 6.69
N CYS A 35 3.96 -2.75 6.12
CA CYS A 35 4.72 -3.98 6.34
C CYS A 35 6.24 -3.82 6.38
N GLY A 36 6.78 -2.61 6.21
CA GLY A 36 8.22 -2.35 6.25
C GLY A 36 9.02 -2.79 5.02
N ALA A 37 8.39 -3.36 3.98
CA ALA A 37 9.10 -3.74 2.76
C ALA A 37 9.83 -2.54 2.13
N LEU A 38 11.09 -2.72 1.74
CA LEU A 38 11.95 -1.66 1.18
C LEU A 38 11.99 -1.65 -0.36
N ARG A 39 11.27 -2.58 -1.02
CA ARG A 39 11.34 -2.80 -2.46
C ARG A 39 9.98 -2.73 -3.13
N ARG A 40 9.99 -2.37 -4.42
CA ARG A 40 8.80 -2.29 -5.28
C ARG A 40 7.71 -1.39 -4.66
N LEU A 41 8.13 -0.17 -4.32
CA LEU A 41 7.32 0.82 -3.62
C LEU A 41 6.54 1.73 -4.56
N GLU A 42 5.27 1.90 -4.25
CA GLU A 42 4.30 2.74 -4.93
C GLU A 42 3.75 3.76 -3.94
N VAL A 43 3.47 4.98 -4.40
CA VAL A 43 2.79 5.99 -3.58
C VAL A 43 1.31 5.95 -3.96
N ASP A 44 0.49 5.58 -3.00
CA ASP A 44 -0.95 5.38 -3.13
C ASP A 44 -1.72 6.49 -2.40
N HIS A 45 -2.87 6.89 -2.95
CA HIS A 45 -3.76 7.86 -2.33
C HIS A 45 -4.63 7.17 -1.28
N ILE A 46 -4.53 7.56 -0.01
CA ILE A 46 -5.36 7.01 1.09
C ILE A 46 -6.84 7.17 0.76
N LYS A 47 -7.28 8.40 0.41
CA LYS A 47 -8.59 8.66 -0.19
C LYS A 47 -8.41 8.78 -1.70
N PRO A 48 -9.08 7.93 -2.51
CA PRO A 48 -8.83 7.86 -3.95
C PRO A 48 -9.23 9.16 -4.66
N VAL A 49 -8.49 9.53 -5.71
CA VAL A 49 -8.69 10.75 -6.51
C VAL A 49 -10.14 10.91 -7.00
N ARG A 50 -10.82 9.82 -7.35
CA ARG A 50 -12.23 9.84 -7.79
C ARG A 50 -13.19 10.39 -6.73
N ALA A 51 -12.87 10.18 -5.46
CA ALA A 51 -13.70 10.58 -4.33
C ALA A 51 -13.24 11.93 -3.74
N ARG A 52 -11.93 12.21 -3.76
CA ARG A 52 -11.32 13.41 -3.19
C ARG A 52 -10.29 14.03 -4.12
N PRO A 53 -10.73 14.64 -5.24
CA PRO A 53 -9.82 15.27 -6.19
C PRO A 53 -9.06 16.45 -5.58
N ASP A 54 -9.65 17.13 -4.60
CA ASP A 54 -9.05 18.22 -3.83
C ASP A 54 -7.79 17.79 -3.05
N LEU A 55 -7.71 16.51 -2.65
CA LEU A 55 -6.57 15.96 -1.90
C LEU A 55 -5.50 15.31 -2.80
N SER A 56 -5.62 15.42 -4.13
CA SER A 56 -4.77 14.67 -5.08
C SER A 56 -3.27 14.94 -4.97
N PHE A 57 -2.90 16.13 -4.50
CA PHE A 57 -1.50 16.56 -4.31
C PHE A 57 -1.14 16.76 -2.84
N ASN A 58 -2.02 16.39 -1.89
CA ASN A 58 -1.74 16.52 -0.48
C ASN A 58 -0.89 15.32 0.00
N PRO A 59 0.36 15.51 0.47
CA PRO A 59 1.19 14.42 0.95
C PRO A 59 0.57 13.65 2.13
N ALA A 60 -0.25 14.29 2.96
CA ALA A 60 -0.95 13.64 4.07
C ALA A 60 -2.04 12.66 3.60
N ASN A 61 -2.52 12.79 2.35
CA ASN A 61 -3.43 11.84 1.72
C ASN A 61 -2.68 10.77 0.91
N CYS A 62 -1.35 10.71 1.00
CA CYS A 62 -0.52 9.77 0.27
C CYS A 62 0.26 8.88 1.24
N GLN A 63 0.46 7.61 0.86
CA GLN A 63 1.21 6.62 1.63
C GLN A 63 2.09 5.77 0.74
N THR A 64 3.27 5.40 1.23
CA THR A 64 4.17 4.46 0.56
C THR A 64 3.75 3.03 0.85
N LEU A 65 3.41 2.27 -0.19
CA LEU A 65 3.02 0.87 -0.09
C LEU A 65 3.88 0.00 -1.00
N CYS A 66 4.15 -1.24 -0.57
CA CYS A 66 4.61 -2.27 -1.49
C CYS A 66 3.44 -2.76 -2.35
N ARG A 67 3.76 -3.39 -3.49
CA ARG A 67 2.74 -3.94 -4.42
C ARG A 67 1.72 -4.87 -3.76
N VAL A 68 2.13 -5.68 -2.79
CA VAL A 68 1.23 -6.63 -2.07
C VAL A 68 0.21 -5.87 -1.22
N CYS A 69 0.68 -4.94 -0.39
CA CYS A 69 -0.18 -4.11 0.45
C CYS A 69 -1.10 -3.22 -0.39
N HIS A 70 -0.58 -2.62 -1.47
CA HIS A 70 -1.39 -1.82 -2.38
C HIS A 70 -2.50 -2.64 -3.03
N THR A 71 -2.19 -3.85 -3.54
CA THR A 71 -3.20 -4.75 -4.12
C THR A 71 -4.26 -5.14 -3.08
N LYS A 72 -3.87 -5.43 -1.84
CA LYS A 72 -4.80 -5.74 -0.73
C LYS A 72 -5.77 -4.57 -0.50
N LYS A 73 -5.26 -3.33 -0.43
CA LYS A 73 -6.08 -2.12 -0.32
C LYS A 73 -7.04 -1.98 -1.49
N THR A 74 -6.54 -2.04 -2.73
CA THR A 74 -7.36 -1.88 -3.94
C THR A 74 -8.51 -2.90 -3.99
N ARG A 75 -8.27 -4.16 -3.60
CA ARG A 75 -9.31 -5.20 -3.55
C ARG A 75 -10.47 -4.79 -2.63
N LEU A 76 -10.16 -4.22 -1.47
CA LEU A 76 -11.17 -3.74 -0.53
C LEU A 76 -11.90 -2.51 -1.09
N GLU A 77 -11.19 -1.56 -1.69
CA GLU A 77 -11.79 -0.34 -2.29
C GLU A 77 -12.72 -0.60 -3.47
N ILE A 78 -12.52 -1.69 -4.21
CA ILE A 78 -13.42 -2.12 -5.30
C ILE A 78 -14.55 -3.03 -4.82
N GLY A 79 -14.67 -3.25 -3.50
CA GLY A 79 -15.79 -3.95 -2.88
C GLY A 79 -15.60 -5.47 -2.73
N HIS A 80 -14.39 -6.01 -2.87
CA HIS A 80 -14.16 -7.39 -2.45
C HIS A 80 -14.23 -7.48 -0.93
N LYS A 81 -14.89 -8.53 -0.45
CA LYS A 81 -14.93 -8.84 0.98
C LYS A 81 -13.52 -9.20 1.48
N PRO A 82 -13.19 -8.85 2.72
CA PRO A 82 -12.00 -9.39 3.38
C PRO A 82 -12.09 -10.92 3.48
N LEU A 83 -10.98 -11.56 3.80
CA LEU A 83 -11.00 -12.98 4.16
C LEU A 83 -11.95 -13.18 5.35
N SER A 84 -12.66 -14.31 5.37
CA SER A 84 -13.42 -14.70 6.57
C SER A 84 -12.48 -14.86 7.76
N GLN A 85 -13.03 -14.72 8.97
CA GLN A 85 -12.26 -14.87 10.21
C GLN A 85 -11.50 -16.21 10.23
N ASP A 86 -12.16 -17.31 9.89
CA ASP A 86 -11.54 -18.64 9.87
C ASP A 86 -10.38 -18.73 8.86
N ARG A 87 -10.55 -18.12 7.68
CA ARG A 87 -9.49 -18.10 6.66
C ARG A 87 -8.32 -17.22 7.08
N GLN A 88 -8.59 -16.10 7.75
CA GLN A 88 -7.53 -15.24 8.26
C GLN A 88 -6.77 -15.96 9.37
N ALA A 89 -7.47 -16.58 10.33
CA ALA A 89 -6.88 -17.35 11.43
C ALA A 89 -6.00 -18.51 10.93
N TRP A 90 -6.46 -19.27 9.93
CA TRP A 90 -5.64 -20.32 9.32
C TRP A 90 -4.37 -19.77 8.69
N ARG A 91 -4.47 -18.62 8.00
CA ARG A 91 -3.33 -17.98 7.34
C ARG A 91 -2.29 -17.50 8.34
N ASP A 92 -2.75 -16.92 9.45
CA ASP A 92 -1.91 -16.44 10.55
C ASP A 92 -1.21 -17.63 11.23
N ALA A 93 -1.95 -18.72 11.51
CA ALA A 93 -1.39 -19.95 12.09
C ALA A 93 -0.32 -20.60 11.19
N VAL A 94 -0.54 -20.63 9.86
CA VAL A 94 0.46 -21.14 8.91
C VAL A 94 1.69 -20.24 8.87
N SER A 95 1.50 -18.91 8.94
CA SER A 95 2.63 -17.97 8.96
C SER A 95 3.49 -18.15 10.21
N GLU A 96 2.86 -18.31 11.37
CA GLU A 96 3.51 -18.60 12.65
C GLU A 96 4.30 -19.92 12.59
N LEU A 97 3.66 -21.00 12.13
CA LEU A 97 4.31 -22.32 12.02
C LEU A 97 5.50 -22.34 11.06
N THR A 98 5.45 -21.55 9.99
CA THR A 98 6.49 -21.56 8.94
C THR A 98 7.57 -20.51 9.16
N GLY A 99 7.39 -19.58 10.11
CA GLY A 99 8.27 -18.41 10.28
C GLY A 99 8.38 -17.55 9.02
N ARG A 100 7.42 -17.69 8.10
CA ARG A 100 7.37 -16.99 6.82
C ARG A 100 6.03 -16.30 6.73
N ASP A 101 6.06 -14.99 6.56
CA ASP A 101 4.87 -14.28 6.15
C ASP A 101 4.67 -14.41 4.64
N ASP A 102 3.41 -14.35 4.20
CA ASP A 102 3.02 -14.26 2.80
C ASP A 102 3.38 -12.90 2.17
N ARG A 103 4.11 -12.06 2.91
CA ARG A 103 4.60 -10.73 2.51
C ARG A 103 6.10 -10.76 2.13
N GLY A 104 6.77 -11.91 2.28
CA GLY A 104 8.15 -12.14 1.84
C GLY A 104 9.22 -11.53 2.74
N ILE A 105 8.92 -11.26 4.01
CA ILE A 105 9.87 -10.70 4.99
C ILE A 105 10.11 -11.76 6.07
N MET A 106 11.36 -12.23 6.19
CA MET A 106 11.83 -12.85 7.43
C MET A 106 11.70 -11.82 8.54
N GLN A 107 10.98 -12.12 9.62
CA GLN A 107 11.15 -11.41 10.88
C GLN A 107 12.66 -11.43 11.20
N LYS A 108 13.38 -10.35 10.90
CA LYS A 108 14.66 -10.11 11.54
C LYS A 108 14.30 -9.62 12.91
N GLU A 109 14.64 -10.43 13.91
CA GLU A 109 14.86 -9.94 15.27
C GLU A 109 15.77 -8.71 15.15
N ILE A 110 15.22 -7.55 15.50
CA ILE A 110 16.02 -6.38 15.82
C ILE A 110 16.58 -6.72 17.20
N ASN A 111 17.78 -7.31 17.23
CA ASN A 111 18.58 -7.31 18.44
C ASN A 111 19.07 -5.88 18.62
N ASP A 112 18.53 -5.20 19.63
CA ASP A 112 19.02 -3.93 20.12
C ASP A 112 20.51 -4.05 20.47
N ALA A 113 21.31 -3.15 19.91
CA ALA A 113 22.70 -2.90 20.27
C ALA A 113 22.87 -1.39 20.54
#